data_AF-A0A7V9VW30-F1
#
_entry.id   AF-A0A7V9VW30-F1
#
_cell.length_a   1.000
_cell.length_b   1.000
_cell.length_c   1.000
_cell.angle_alpha   90.00
_cell.angle_beta   90.00
_cell.angle_gamma   90.00
#
_symmetry.space_group_name_H-M   'P 1'
#
loop_
_entity.id
_entity.type
_entity.pdbx_description
1 polymer ?
#
loop_
_entity_poly.entity_id
_entity_poly.type
_entity_poly.pdbx_seq_one_letter_code
_entity_poly.pdbx_strand_id
1 'polypeptide(L)'
;MRFVSGAWFQVDGDDGYVQGPISFERPVGSLPIVDDARWSADLTSNSWAALAVWLVLLVALQVAMWPVVRQIFSRFPDRGWAFGRLITLMTAGYAVWLLASVELIAFRAIWCGLAIVLVGVPVHIRSRKRSVMAPLPHDGPWRRNTLIVTAEVVFWAVFGLFLVFRLLNPDSYHSVWGGEKPMEFAHINAILRTAHFPPHDPWYADGILNYYYYGMYLVAFMMKVTGIPSEIA
;
A
#
# COMPACT_ATOMS: atom_id res chain seq x y z
N MET A 1 -0.72 -28.04 -12.55
CA MET A 1 -2.05 -27.48 -12.20
C MET A 1 -2.60 -28.27 -11.03
N ARG A 2 -2.34 -27.81 -9.81
CA ARG A 2 -3.10 -28.23 -8.62
C ARG A 2 -3.79 -26.96 -8.15
N PHE A 3 -5.09 -26.89 -8.42
CA PHE A 3 -5.94 -25.86 -7.88
C PHE A 3 -5.86 -25.97 -6.35
N VAL A 4 -5.76 -24.84 -5.66
CA VAL A 4 -6.28 -24.70 -4.29
C VAL A 4 -7.79 -24.88 -4.42
N SER A 5 -8.19 -26.14 -4.51
CA SER A 5 -9.57 -26.60 -4.53
C SER A 5 -9.98 -26.75 -3.08
N GLY A 6 -10.68 -25.76 -2.52
CA GLY A 6 -11.42 -25.97 -1.27
C GLY A 6 -11.57 -24.80 -0.31
N ALA A 7 -11.01 -23.62 -0.56
CA ALA A 7 -11.09 -22.50 0.41
C ALA A 7 -12.28 -21.55 0.19
N TRP A 8 -13.38 -22.01 -0.41
CA TRP A 8 -14.60 -21.21 -0.53
C TRP A 8 -15.81 -22.01 -0.06
N PHE A 9 -16.21 -21.72 1.19
CA PHE A 9 -17.50 -22.03 1.83
C PHE A 9 -18.18 -23.32 1.37
N GLN A 10 -17.75 -24.46 1.93
CA GLN A 10 -18.54 -25.69 1.90
C GLN A 10 -19.53 -25.63 3.07
N VAL A 11 -20.84 -25.63 2.75
CA VAL A 11 -21.93 -25.58 3.73
C VAL A 11 -22.42 -27.01 3.93
N ASP A 12 -22.00 -27.65 5.01
CA ASP A 12 -22.67 -28.86 5.51
C ASP A 12 -23.36 -28.51 6.83
N GLY A 13 -24.66 -28.76 6.87
CA GLY A 13 -25.56 -28.37 7.94
C GLY A 13 -25.45 -29.30 9.15
N ASP A 14 -25.17 -28.70 10.29
CA ASP A 14 -25.80 -28.91 11.61
C ASP A 14 -24.89 -28.20 12.64
N ASP A 15 -25.25 -26.94 12.94
CA ASP A 15 -24.73 -26.06 14.00
C ASP A 15 -23.20 -25.76 14.07
N GLY A 16 -22.44 -25.97 13.01
CA GLY A 16 -20.98 -25.81 13.00
C GLY A 16 -20.46 -24.72 12.07
N TYR A 17 -19.83 -23.67 12.62
CA TYR A 17 -18.89 -22.85 11.84
C TYR A 17 -17.76 -23.76 11.35
N VAL A 18 -17.77 -24.14 10.07
CA VAL A 18 -16.65 -24.81 9.43
C VAL A 18 -15.49 -23.82 9.43
N GLN A 19 -14.61 -23.90 10.43
CA GLN A 19 -13.34 -23.21 10.36
C GLN A 19 -12.53 -23.89 9.28
N GLY A 20 -12.39 -23.25 8.13
CA GLY A 20 -11.37 -23.63 7.16
C GLY A 20 -10.00 -23.69 7.84
N PRO A 21 -9.05 -24.46 7.31
CA PRO A 21 -7.74 -24.61 7.94
C PRO A 21 -7.10 -23.22 8.14
N ILE A 22 -6.86 -22.87 9.39
CA ILE A 22 -6.16 -21.63 9.81
C ILE A 22 -4.63 -21.76 9.71
N SER A 23 -4.17 -22.89 9.20
CA SER A 23 -2.77 -23.25 9.01
C SER A 23 -2.51 -23.67 7.55
N PHE A 24 -1.26 -23.54 7.12
CA PHE A 24 -0.81 -24.04 5.84
C PHE A 24 -0.74 -25.57 5.83
N GLU A 25 -1.01 -26.17 4.66
CA GLU A 25 -0.88 -27.62 4.45
C GLU A 25 0.56 -28.12 4.50
N ARG A 26 1.53 -27.21 4.36
CA ARG A 26 2.97 -27.49 4.35
C ARG A 26 3.69 -26.52 5.29
N PRO A 27 4.87 -26.91 5.82
CA PRO A 27 5.62 -26.04 6.73
C PRO A 27 5.93 -24.69 6.09
N VAL A 28 5.84 -23.61 6.88
CA VAL A 28 6.09 -22.22 6.40
C VAL A 28 7.46 -22.05 5.77
N GLY A 29 8.48 -22.77 6.25
CA GLY A 29 9.83 -22.77 5.66
C GLY A 29 9.92 -23.33 4.23
N SER A 30 8.88 -24.01 3.75
CA SER A 30 8.80 -24.52 2.37
C SER A 30 8.03 -23.60 1.41
N LEU A 31 7.46 -22.51 1.92
CA LEU A 31 6.74 -21.54 1.11
C LEU A 31 7.72 -20.69 0.27
N PRO A 32 7.30 -20.24 -0.92
CA PRO A 32 8.11 -19.32 -1.72
C PRO A 32 8.33 -18.00 -0.98
N ILE A 33 9.59 -17.59 -0.87
CA ILE A 33 10.01 -16.35 -0.21
C ILE A 33 10.51 -15.37 -1.26
N VAL A 34 10.22 -14.09 -1.05
CA VAL A 34 10.77 -12.98 -1.85
C VAL A 34 11.78 -12.19 -1.01
N ASP A 35 12.89 -11.81 -1.63
CA ASP A 35 14.05 -11.17 -0.98
C ASP A 35 14.32 -9.73 -1.46
N ASP A 36 13.47 -9.19 -2.35
CA ASP A 36 13.66 -7.87 -2.96
C ASP A 36 13.08 -6.70 -2.15
N ALA A 37 12.77 -6.87 -0.87
CA ALA A 37 12.22 -5.79 -0.04
C ALA A 37 13.22 -4.65 0.23
N ARG A 38 14.53 -4.95 0.18
CA ARG A 38 15.63 -4.05 0.60
C ARG A 38 16.50 -3.59 -0.57
N TRP A 39 15.94 -3.54 -1.78
CA TRP A 39 16.71 -3.33 -3.01
C TRP A 39 17.43 -1.96 -3.08
N SER A 40 17.01 -0.97 -2.28
CA SER A 40 17.63 0.36 -2.22
C SER A 40 18.48 0.59 -0.95
N ALA A 41 18.71 -0.45 -0.13
CA ALA A 41 19.26 -0.30 1.21
C ALA A 41 20.59 0.46 1.26
N ASP A 42 21.46 0.28 0.27
CA ASP A 42 22.75 0.99 0.20
C ASP A 42 22.55 2.51 0.11
N LEU A 43 21.57 2.96 -0.70
CA LEU A 43 21.22 4.36 -0.86
C LEU A 43 20.46 4.91 0.35
N THR A 44 19.55 4.11 0.92
CA THR A 44 18.64 4.54 1.99
C THR A 44 19.15 4.21 3.39
N SER A 45 20.43 3.86 3.50
CA SER A 45 21.14 3.67 4.78
C SER A 45 21.22 4.97 5.59
N ASN A 46 21.19 6.13 4.91
CA ASN A 46 21.10 7.45 5.52
C ASN A 46 19.64 7.89 5.63
N SER A 47 19.21 8.30 6.84
CA SER A 47 17.86 8.78 7.12
C SER A 47 17.40 9.91 6.21
N TRP A 48 18.29 10.81 5.80
CA TRP A 48 17.96 11.90 4.86
C TRP A 48 17.68 11.39 3.45
N ALA A 49 18.43 10.38 2.99
CA ALA A 49 18.20 9.75 1.70
C ALA A 49 16.90 8.93 1.72
N ALA A 50 16.65 8.18 2.80
CA ALA A 50 15.39 7.47 3.01
C ALA A 50 14.18 8.43 3.00
N LEU A 51 14.29 9.58 3.70
CA LEU A 51 13.27 10.63 3.68
C LEU A 51 13.04 11.15 2.26
N ALA A 52 14.10 11.48 1.51
CA ALA A 52 13.97 11.97 0.14
C ALA A 52 13.26 10.96 -0.77
N VAL A 53 13.60 9.67 -0.67
CA VAL A 53 12.93 8.59 -1.40
C VAL A 53 11.45 8.49 -1.01
N TRP A 54 11.12 8.60 0.28
CA TRP A 54 9.74 8.59 0.75
C TRP A 54 8.93 9.78 0.21
N LEU A 55 9.51 10.99 0.19
CA LEU A 55 8.88 12.17 -0.39
C LEU A 55 8.62 12.00 -1.89
N VAL A 56 9.58 11.44 -2.63
CA VAL A 56 9.43 11.12 -4.05
C VAL A 56 8.29 10.13 -4.26
N LEU A 57 8.19 9.07 -3.44
CA LEU A 57 7.06 8.14 -3.51
C LEU A 57 5.72 8.86 -3.30
N LEU A 58 5.60 9.70 -2.26
CA LEU A 58 4.36 10.42 -1.98
C LEU A 58 3.94 11.34 -3.13
N VAL A 59 4.89 11.98 -3.81
CA VAL A 59 4.61 12.78 -5.01
C VAL A 59 4.25 11.88 -6.20
N ALA A 60 4.95 10.76 -6.40
CA ALA A 60 4.65 9.80 -7.46
C ALA A 60 3.22 9.25 -7.32
N LEU A 61 2.81 8.88 -6.10
CA LEU A 61 1.44 8.45 -5.81
C LEU A 61 0.42 9.55 -6.10
N GLN A 62 0.73 10.82 -5.82
CA GLN A 62 -0.17 11.94 -6.14
C GLN A 62 -0.42 12.08 -7.63
N VAL A 63 0.65 12.00 -8.43
CA VAL A 63 0.58 12.30 -9.86
C VAL A 63 0.09 11.10 -10.68
N ALA A 64 0.37 9.87 -10.24
CA ALA A 64 0.06 8.65 -10.98
C ALA A 64 -1.41 8.56 -11.40
N MET A 65 -2.37 8.63 -10.47
CA MET A 65 -3.80 8.57 -10.79
C MET A 65 -4.46 9.93 -11.01
N TRP A 66 -3.73 11.04 -10.96
CA TRP A 66 -4.32 12.37 -11.13
C TRP A 66 -5.20 12.50 -12.39
N PRO A 67 -4.80 12.00 -13.57
CA PRO A 67 -5.63 12.06 -14.78
C PRO A 67 -6.97 11.33 -14.66
N VAL A 68 -7.05 10.29 -13.83
CA VAL A 68 -8.25 9.49 -13.56
C VAL A 68 -9.11 10.18 -12.52
N VAL A 69 -8.50 10.57 -11.40
CA VAL A 69 -9.17 11.20 -10.26
C VAL A 69 -9.88 12.48 -10.70
N ARG A 70 -9.23 13.31 -11.52
CA ARG A 70 -9.86 14.55 -12.04
C ARG A 70 -11.10 14.31 -12.90
N GLN A 71 -11.26 13.13 -13.50
CA GLN A 71 -12.44 12.76 -14.30
C GLN A 71 -13.57 12.28 -13.40
N ILE A 72 -13.25 11.38 -12.46
CA ILE A 72 -14.22 10.81 -11.50
C ILE A 72 -14.76 11.92 -10.58
N PHE A 73 -13.86 12.73 -10.02
CA PHE A 73 -14.16 13.83 -9.10
C PHE A 73 -14.29 15.16 -9.84
N SER A 74 -14.72 15.15 -11.10
CA SER A 74 -14.84 16.37 -11.93
C SER A 74 -15.79 17.43 -11.35
N ARG A 75 -16.71 17.02 -10.47
CA ARG A 75 -17.66 17.90 -9.75
C ARG A 75 -17.09 18.51 -8.46
N PHE A 76 -15.96 18.01 -7.97
CA PHE A 76 -15.35 18.54 -6.75
C PHE A 76 -14.62 19.85 -7.06
N PRO A 77 -14.63 20.85 -6.14
CA PRO A 77 -13.95 22.13 -6.34
C PRO A 77 -12.44 22.02 -6.64
N ASP A 78 -11.76 21.01 -6.09
CA ASP A 78 -10.34 20.71 -6.29
C ASP A 78 -10.09 19.64 -7.37
N ARG A 79 -11.16 19.13 -8.03
CA ARG A 79 -11.17 17.96 -8.90
C ARG A 79 -10.63 16.68 -8.26
N GLY A 80 -10.77 16.55 -6.94
CA GLY A 80 -10.31 15.39 -6.18
C GLY A 80 -8.80 15.32 -5.99
N TRP A 81 -8.07 16.44 -6.16
CA TRP A 81 -6.62 16.49 -5.98
C TRP A 81 -6.20 15.93 -4.62
N ALA A 82 -6.93 16.26 -3.55
CA ALA A 82 -6.65 15.77 -2.21
C ALA A 82 -6.63 14.23 -2.09
N PHE A 83 -7.39 13.53 -2.94
CA PHE A 83 -7.51 12.06 -2.91
C PHE A 83 -6.54 11.34 -3.84
N GLY A 84 -5.71 12.06 -4.61
CA GLY A 84 -4.81 11.48 -5.61
C GLY A 84 -3.90 10.38 -5.06
N ARG A 85 -3.11 10.71 -4.03
CA ARG A 85 -2.23 9.76 -3.33
C ARG A 85 -2.96 8.51 -2.83
N LEU A 86 -4.09 8.72 -2.14
CA LEU A 86 -4.88 7.65 -1.53
C LEU A 86 -5.44 6.71 -2.60
N ILE A 87 -6.05 7.26 -3.65
CA ILE A 87 -6.65 6.45 -4.72
C ILE A 87 -5.58 5.67 -5.47
N THR A 88 -4.42 6.26 -5.76
CA THR A 88 -3.30 5.51 -6.35
C THR A 88 -2.88 4.37 -5.45
N LEU A 89 -2.63 4.62 -4.17
CA LEU A 89 -2.18 3.59 -3.23
C LEU A 89 -3.19 2.45 -3.12
N MET A 90 -4.48 2.78 -2.98
CA MET A 90 -5.53 1.77 -2.86
C MET A 90 -5.68 0.95 -4.15
N THR A 91 -5.66 1.58 -5.32
CA THR A 91 -5.87 0.88 -6.60
C THR A 91 -4.66 0.05 -7.01
N ALA A 92 -3.46 0.61 -6.95
CA ALA A 92 -2.23 -0.11 -7.28
C ALA A 92 -1.92 -1.21 -6.26
N GLY A 93 -2.08 -0.91 -4.96
CA GLY A 93 -1.92 -1.89 -3.89
C GLY A 93 -2.94 -3.03 -4.01
N TYR A 94 -4.21 -2.72 -4.21
CA TYR A 94 -5.24 -3.75 -4.38
C TYR A 94 -4.99 -4.63 -5.61
N ALA A 95 -4.56 -4.05 -6.73
CA ALA A 95 -4.26 -4.82 -7.94
C ALA A 95 -3.13 -5.84 -7.71
N VAL A 96 -2.03 -5.41 -7.07
CA VAL A 96 -0.92 -6.32 -6.76
C VAL A 96 -1.33 -7.36 -5.72
N TRP A 97 -2.05 -6.94 -4.68
CA TRP A 97 -2.60 -7.85 -3.67
C TRP A 97 -3.43 -8.94 -4.31
N LEU A 98 -4.41 -8.56 -5.14
CA LEU A 98 -5.32 -9.50 -5.79
C LEU A 98 -4.56 -10.49 -6.69
N LEU A 99 -3.67 -9.98 -7.56
CA LEU A 99 -2.88 -10.82 -8.47
C LEU A 99 -1.93 -11.75 -7.72
N ALA A 100 -1.38 -11.33 -6.58
CA ALA A 100 -0.54 -12.17 -5.73
C ALA A 100 -1.34 -13.18 -4.92
N SER A 101 -2.56 -12.85 -4.48
CA SER A 101 -3.50 -13.76 -3.80
C SER A 101 -4.00 -14.88 -4.71
N VAL A 102 -4.17 -14.61 -6.02
CA VAL A 102 -4.52 -15.64 -7.01
C VAL A 102 -3.29 -16.31 -7.63
N GLU A 103 -2.10 -16.09 -7.06
CA GLU A 103 -0.82 -16.67 -7.49
C GLU A 103 -0.42 -16.39 -8.95
N LEU A 104 -0.97 -15.34 -9.56
CA LEU A 104 -0.60 -14.92 -10.93
C LEU A 104 0.78 -14.24 -10.96
N ILE A 105 1.11 -13.50 -9.90
CA ILE A 105 2.41 -12.87 -9.70
C ILE A 105 2.90 -13.14 -8.27
N ALA A 106 4.20 -13.06 -8.04
CA ALA A 106 4.75 -12.96 -6.69
C ALA A 106 4.75 -11.49 -6.23
N PHE A 107 4.55 -11.23 -4.94
CA PHE A 107 4.62 -9.90 -4.35
C PHE A 107 6.06 -9.35 -4.36
N ARG A 108 6.50 -8.85 -5.52
CA ARG A 108 7.85 -8.30 -5.78
C ARG A 108 7.81 -6.79 -5.98
N ALA A 109 8.93 -6.12 -5.70
CA ALA A 109 9.06 -4.67 -5.84
C ALA A 109 8.74 -4.18 -7.26
N ILE A 110 9.18 -4.93 -8.28
CA ILE A 110 8.93 -4.62 -9.69
C ILE A 110 7.43 -4.51 -10.02
N TRP A 111 6.61 -5.41 -9.49
CA TRP A 111 5.16 -5.40 -9.73
C TRP A 111 4.48 -4.25 -9.00
N CYS A 112 4.99 -3.87 -7.82
CA CYS A 112 4.47 -2.73 -7.07
C CYS A 112 4.75 -1.41 -7.80
N GLY A 113 5.98 -1.21 -8.28
CA GLY A 113 6.34 -0.05 -9.09
C GLY A 113 5.58 -0.02 -10.42
N LEU A 114 5.49 -1.17 -11.10
CA LEU A 114 4.75 -1.29 -12.35
C LEU A 114 3.26 -0.98 -12.17
N ALA A 115 2.63 -1.45 -11.08
CA ALA A 115 1.24 -1.16 -10.79
C ALA A 115 0.99 0.35 -10.66
N ILE A 116 1.85 1.10 -9.95
CA ILE A 116 1.75 2.57 -9.83
C ILE A 116 1.82 3.24 -11.21
N VAL A 117 2.71 2.77 -12.09
CA VAL A 117 2.82 3.31 -13.46
C VAL A 117 1.59 2.96 -14.30
N LEU A 118 1.15 1.70 -14.27
CA LEU A 118 0.08 1.20 -15.12
C LEU A 118 -1.29 1.77 -14.76
N VAL A 119 -1.56 2.07 -13.48
CA VAL A 119 -2.84 2.72 -13.13
C VAL A 119 -2.96 4.12 -13.72
N GLY A 120 -1.84 4.82 -13.95
CA GLY A 120 -1.82 6.17 -14.50
C GLY A 120 -1.81 6.28 -16.03
N VAL A 121 -1.22 5.31 -16.74
CA VAL A 121 -0.94 5.39 -18.20
C VAL A 121 -2.19 5.38 -19.10
N PRO A 122 -3.17 4.46 -18.95
CA PRO A 122 -4.26 4.28 -19.92
C PRO A 122 -5.19 5.49 -20.05
N VAL A 123 -5.34 6.27 -18.98
CA VAL A 123 -6.26 7.41 -18.96
C VAL A 123 -5.57 8.70 -19.40
N HIS A 124 -4.24 8.83 -19.25
CA HIS A 124 -3.51 9.96 -19.83
C HIS A 124 -3.69 9.99 -21.35
N ILE A 125 -3.57 8.84 -22.02
CA ILE A 125 -3.72 8.70 -23.47
C ILE A 125 -5.16 9.03 -23.92
N ARG A 126 -6.17 8.54 -23.18
CA ARG A 126 -7.58 8.78 -23.52
C ARG A 126 -8.03 10.21 -23.19
N SER A 127 -7.47 10.84 -22.16
CA SER A 127 -7.76 12.22 -21.76
C SER A 127 -7.05 13.28 -22.61
N ARG A 128 -5.95 12.95 -23.31
CA ARG A 128 -5.40 13.82 -24.37
C ARG A 128 -6.27 13.82 -25.63
N LYS A 129 -6.89 12.68 -25.96
CA LYS A 129 -7.76 12.54 -27.16
C LYS A 129 -9.16 13.07 -26.94
N ARG A 130 -9.68 12.96 -25.72
CA ARG A 130 -10.91 13.63 -25.31
C ARG A 130 -10.53 14.80 -24.43
N SER A 131 -10.44 15.98 -25.03
CA SER A 131 -10.72 17.24 -24.33
C SER A 131 -12.15 17.17 -23.79
N VAL A 132 -12.36 16.38 -22.72
CA VAL A 132 -13.59 16.44 -21.95
C VAL A 132 -13.41 17.67 -21.08
N MET A 133 -13.69 18.81 -21.70
CA MET A 133 -14.30 19.95 -21.05
C MET A 133 -15.59 19.44 -20.41
N ALA A 134 -15.48 18.77 -19.27
CA ALA A 134 -16.57 18.83 -18.31
C ALA A 134 -16.80 20.32 -18.06
N PRO A 135 -18.05 20.81 -18.10
CA PRO A 135 -18.33 22.22 -17.83
C PRO A 135 -17.58 22.63 -16.57
N LEU A 136 -16.74 23.65 -16.70
CA LEU A 136 -16.09 24.24 -15.54
C LEU A 136 -17.21 24.57 -14.54
N PRO A 137 -17.16 24.10 -13.28
CA PRO A 137 -17.91 24.77 -12.23
C PRO A 137 -17.60 26.26 -12.34
N HIS A 138 -18.61 27.12 -12.19
CA HIS A 138 -18.49 28.58 -12.37
C HIS A 138 -17.38 29.24 -11.51
N ASP A 139 -16.83 28.47 -10.58
CA ASP A 139 -15.65 28.72 -9.78
C ASP A 139 -14.42 29.03 -10.66
N GLY A 140 -13.99 30.28 -10.64
CA GLY A 140 -12.78 30.71 -11.37
C GLY A 140 -11.54 29.89 -11.02
N PRO A 141 -10.52 29.85 -11.91
CA PRO A 141 -9.30 29.06 -11.73
C PRO A 141 -8.56 29.39 -10.42
N TRP A 142 -8.74 30.61 -9.90
CA TRP A 142 -8.20 31.04 -8.62
C TRP A 142 -8.73 30.22 -7.44
N ARG A 143 -10.05 30.07 -7.29
CA ARG A 143 -10.66 29.30 -6.18
C ARG A 143 -10.18 27.85 -6.18
N ARG A 144 -10.14 27.22 -7.35
CA ARG A 144 -9.64 25.85 -7.51
C ARG A 144 -8.17 25.73 -7.08
N ASN A 145 -7.31 26.61 -7.59
CA ASN A 145 -5.88 26.55 -7.29
C ASN A 145 -5.63 26.81 -5.80
N THR A 146 -6.38 27.72 -5.16
CA THR A 146 -6.33 27.95 -3.72
C THR A 146 -6.65 26.66 -2.95
N LEU A 147 -7.72 25.95 -3.31
CA LEU A 147 -8.09 24.70 -2.63
C LEU A 147 -7.04 23.59 -2.80
N ILE A 148 -6.46 23.46 -3.99
CA ILE A 148 -5.36 22.52 -4.25
C ILE A 148 -4.15 22.83 -3.37
N VAL A 149 -3.75 24.11 -3.30
CA VAL A 149 -2.63 24.56 -2.46
C VAL A 149 -2.96 24.33 -0.98
N THR A 150 -4.17 24.67 -0.53
CA THR A 150 -4.60 24.41 0.85
C THR A 150 -4.53 22.92 1.18
N ALA A 151 -5.00 22.04 0.29
CA ALA A 151 -4.93 20.60 0.49
C ALA A 151 -3.47 20.10 0.62
N GLU A 152 -2.56 20.57 -0.24
CA GLU A 152 -1.13 20.23 -0.14
C GLU A 152 -0.50 20.76 1.14
N VAL A 153 -0.78 22.01 1.53
CA VAL A 153 -0.26 22.61 2.76
C VAL A 153 -0.72 21.81 3.97
N VAL A 154 -2.01 21.47 4.05
CA VAL A 154 -2.56 20.65 5.15
C VAL A 154 -1.89 19.28 5.17
N PHE A 155 -1.77 18.61 4.03
CA PHE A 155 -1.12 17.30 3.94
C PHE A 155 0.33 17.35 4.43
N TRP A 156 1.14 18.27 3.91
CA TRP A 156 2.55 18.39 4.28
C TRP A 156 2.75 18.88 5.72
N ALA A 157 1.85 19.72 6.23
CA ALA A 157 1.89 20.14 7.63
C ALA A 157 1.63 18.97 8.58
N VAL A 158 0.61 18.14 8.29
CA VAL A 158 0.32 16.94 9.09
C VAL A 158 1.45 15.91 8.94
N PHE A 159 1.96 15.69 7.74
CA PHE A 159 3.12 14.82 7.52
C PHE A 159 4.34 15.31 8.32
N GLY A 160 4.64 16.60 8.28
CA GLY A 160 5.73 17.21 9.03
C GLY A 160 5.55 17.07 10.55
N LEU A 161 4.32 17.24 11.05
CA LEU A 161 3.99 17.03 12.46
C LEU A 161 4.32 15.58 12.90
N PHE A 162 3.87 14.59 12.15
CA PHE A 162 4.16 13.18 12.45
C PHE A 162 5.64 12.82 12.24
N LEU A 163 6.32 13.45 11.29
CA LEU A 163 7.76 13.29 11.12
C LEU A 163 8.52 13.84 12.33
N VAL A 164 8.13 15.00 12.87
CA VAL A 164 8.70 15.55 14.11
C VAL A 164 8.43 14.63 15.30
N PHE A 165 7.22 14.08 15.43
CA PHE A 165 6.94 13.08 16.47
C PHE A 165 7.85 11.86 16.36
N ARG A 166 8.07 11.35 15.14
CA ARG A 166 9.00 10.25 14.90
C ARG A 166 10.45 10.64 15.23
N LEU A 167 10.88 11.85 14.92
CA LEU A 167 12.22 12.33 15.26
C LEU A 167 12.44 12.45 16.78
N LEU A 168 11.43 12.89 17.52
CA LEU A 168 11.49 13.03 18.98
C LEU A 168 11.35 11.69 19.70
N ASN A 169 10.65 10.73 19.09
CA ASN A 169 10.34 9.44 19.69
C ASN A 169 10.45 8.30 18.64
N PRO A 170 11.70 7.98 18.21
CA PRO A 170 11.95 7.10 17.05
C PRO A 170 11.36 5.71 17.23
N ASP A 171 11.51 5.13 18.41
CA ASP A 171 10.98 3.80 18.68
C ASP A 171 9.47 3.84 18.94
N SER A 172 8.95 4.97 19.45
CA SER A 172 7.58 5.16 19.98
C SER A 172 7.02 3.92 20.70
N TYR A 173 7.90 3.20 21.39
CA TYR A 173 7.65 1.99 22.14
C TYR A 173 8.07 2.24 23.59
N HIS A 174 7.30 1.72 24.55
CA HIS A 174 7.58 1.88 25.97
C HIS A 174 8.09 0.55 26.54
N SER A 175 9.33 0.53 27.04
CA SER A 175 9.97 -0.69 27.55
C SER A 175 9.23 -1.34 28.73
N VAL A 176 8.52 -0.55 29.54
CA VAL A 176 7.85 -1.02 30.76
C VAL A 176 6.38 -1.38 30.53
N TRP A 177 5.70 -0.68 29.62
CA TRP A 177 4.25 -0.89 29.38
C TRP A 177 3.99 -1.71 28.12
N GLY A 178 5.04 -2.07 27.39
CA GLY A 178 4.93 -2.75 26.11
C GLY A 178 4.27 -1.85 25.06
N GLY A 179 3.76 -2.49 24.02
CA GLY A 179 3.05 -1.86 22.93
C GLY A 179 2.86 -2.81 21.76
N GLU A 180 2.05 -2.40 20.79
CA GLU A 180 1.75 -3.20 19.59
C GLU A 180 2.87 -3.18 18.54
N LYS A 181 3.84 -2.25 18.67
CA LYS A 181 4.90 -2.05 17.68
C LYS A 181 5.73 -3.30 17.34
N PRO A 182 6.19 -4.14 18.29
CA PRO A 182 6.91 -5.37 17.94
C PRO A 182 6.03 -6.34 17.13
N MET A 183 4.73 -6.38 17.45
CA MET A 183 3.76 -7.19 16.72
C MET A 183 3.54 -6.65 15.30
N GLU A 184 3.33 -5.33 15.14
CA GLU A 184 3.21 -4.68 13.83
C GLU A 184 4.47 -4.90 12.98
N PHE A 185 5.65 -4.75 13.58
CA PHE A 185 6.93 -4.98 12.91
C PHE A 185 7.06 -6.44 12.45
N ALA A 186 6.69 -7.42 13.28
CA ALA A 186 6.69 -8.83 12.89
C ALA A 186 5.75 -9.10 11.71
N HIS A 187 4.53 -8.56 11.72
CA HIS A 187 3.57 -8.70 10.62
C HIS A 187 4.06 -8.07 9.32
N ILE A 188 4.60 -6.84 9.37
CA ILE A 188 5.16 -6.16 8.20
C ILE A 188 6.31 -7.00 7.60
N ASN A 189 7.22 -7.52 8.44
CA ASN A 189 8.32 -8.36 7.96
C ASN A 189 7.83 -9.70 7.37
N ALA A 190 6.80 -10.31 7.95
CA ALA A 190 6.18 -11.50 7.36
C ALA A 190 5.56 -11.21 5.99
N ILE A 191 4.86 -10.07 5.84
CA ILE A 191 4.30 -9.63 4.56
C ILE A 191 5.41 -9.37 3.52
N LEU A 192 6.48 -8.67 3.89
CA LEU A 192 7.56 -8.33 2.97
C LEU A 192 8.28 -9.55 2.37
N ARG A 193 8.32 -10.66 3.12
CA ARG A 193 8.93 -11.93 2.70
C ARG A 193 7.97 -12.86 1.96
N THR A 194 6.67 -12.59 2.04
CA THR A 194 5.63 -13.43 1.45
C THR A 194 5.57 -13.26 -0.06
N ALA A 195 5.56 -14.36 -0.82
CA ALA A 195 5.35 -14.31 -2.27
C ALA A 195 3.87 -14.22 -2.65
N HIS A 196 2.99 -14.94 -1.94
CA HIS A 196 1.55 -15.05 -2.23
C HIS A 196 0.73 -14.89 -0.96
N PHE A 197 -0.41 -14.22 -1.07
CA PHE A 197 -1.26 -13.92 0.08
C PHE A 197 -2.33 -15.00 0.29
N PRO A 198 -2.78 -15.23 1.54
CA PRO A 198 -2.41 -14.52 2.78
C PRO A 198 -0.99 -14.83 3.31
N PRO A 199 -0.36 -13.93 4.10
CA PRO A 199 0.97 -14.15 4.64
C PRO A 199 0.91 -15.10 5.85
N HIS A 200 2.07 -15.62 6.25
CA HIS A 200 2.16 -16.41 7.48
C HIS A 200 2.01 -15.54 8.73
N ASP A 201 1.46 -16.11 9.79
CA ASP A 201 1.36 -15.49 11.10
C ASP A 201 2.69 -15.68 11.88
N PRO A 202 3.39 -14.60 12.29
CA PRO A 202 4.61 -14.71 13.10
C PRO A 202 4.40 -15.33 14.49
N TRP A 203 3.17 -15.31 15.00
CA TRP A 203 2.81 -15.72 16.36
C TRP A 203 2.11 -17.07 16.42
N TYR A 204 1.75 -17.64 15.28
CA TYR A 204 1.10 -18.94 15.18
C TYR A 204 1.86 -19.84 14.19
N ALA A 205 2.53 -20.87 14.71
CA ALA A 205 3.37 -21.77 13.92
C ALA A 205 2.55 -22.45 12.81
N ASP A 206 3.07 -22.36 11.59
CA ASP A 206 2.38 -22.76 10.36
C ASP A 206 1.00 -22.11 10.12
N GLY A 207 0.71 -21.04 10.86
CA GLY A 207 -0.52 -20.28 10.82
C GLY A 207 -0.61 -19.29 9.67
N ILE A 208 -1.84 -19.00 9.27
CA ILE A 208 -2.16 -17.98 8.28
C ILE A 208 -2.60 -16.70 8.99
N LEU A 209 -2.03 -15.56 8.59
CA LEU A 209 -2.51 -14.26 9.03
C LEU A 209 -3.76 -13.86 8.23
N ASN A 210 -4.94 -14.24 8.72
CA ASN A 210 -6.22 -14.04 8.04
C ASN A 210 -7.04 -12.84 8.58
N TYR A 211 -6.44 -11.98 9.40
CA TYR A 211 -7.13 -10.86 10.05
C TYR A 211 -6.32 -9.57 9.98
N TYR A 212 -6.99 -8.44 9.71
CA TYR A 212 -6.47 -7.05 9.67
C TYR A 212 -5.14 -6.76 8.95
N TYR A 213 -4.65 -7.64 8.08
CA TYR A 213 -3.33 -7.43 7.48
C TYR A 213 -3.31 -6.47 6.29
N TYR A 214 -4.45 -6.15 5.65
CA TYR A 214 -4.45 -5.34 4.43
C TYR A 214 -3.90 -3.92 4.65
N GLY A 215 -4.16 -3.31 5.82
CA GLY A 215 -3.58 -2.02 6.18
C GLY A 215 -2.06 -2.09 6.28
N MET A 216 -1.54 -3.11 6.98
CA MET A 216 -0.11 -3.38 7.07
C MET A 216 0.51 -3.74 5.70
N TYR A 217 -0.26 -4.41 4.85
CA TYR A 217 0.13 -4.70 3.47
C TYR A 217 0.32 -3.43 2.65
N LEU A 218 -0.55 -2.42 2.78
CA LEU A 218 -0.35 -1.15 2.06
C LEU A 218 0.93 -0.44 2.51
N VAL A 219 1.29 -0.54 3.80
CA VAL A 219 2.58 -0.05 4.31
C VAL A 219 3.73 -0.85 3.68
N ALA A 220 3.67 -2.18 3.72
CA ALA A 220 4.67 -3.05 3.11
C ALA A 220 4.79 -2.87 1.58
N PHE A 221 3.70 -2.55 0.90
CA PHE A 221 3.68 -2.21 -0.52
C PHE A 221 4.50 -0.94 -0.77
N MET A 222 4.30 0.12 0.02
CA MET A 222 5.10 1.34 -0.09
C MET A 222 6.58 1.05 0.19
N MET A 223 6.88 0.22 1.19
CA MET A 223 8.25 -0.19 1.51
C MET A 223 8.90 -1.00 0.39
N LYS A 224 8.17 -1.91 -0.26
CA LYS A 224 8.62 -2.63 -1.46
C LYS A 224 8.95 -1.68 -2.60
N VAL A 225 8.11 -0.66 -2.81
CA VAL A 225 8.32 0.33 -3.87
C VAL A 225 9.51 1.22 -3.57
N THR A 226 9.78 1.57 -2.31
CA THR A 226 10.93 2.42 -1.95
C THR A 226 12.21 1.64 -1.78
N GLY A 227 12.14 0.36 -1.40
CA GLY A 227 13.29 -0.48 -1.07
C GLY A 227 13.91 -0.18 0.30
N ILE A 228 13.26 0.66 1.11
CA ILE A 228 13.78 1.08 2.41
C ILE A 228 13.65 -0.09 3.41
N PRO A 229 14.73 -0.42 4.15
CA PRO A 229 14.69 -1.36 5.27
C PRO A 229 13.54 -1.11 6.25
N SER A 230 12.93 -2.19 6.78
CA SER A 230 11.77 -2.08 7.66
C SER A 230 12.06 -1.40 8.99
N GLU A 231 13.30 -1.49 9.47
CA GLU A 231 13.77 -0.81 10.66
C GLU A 231 14.03 0.70 10.44
N ILE A 232 14.02 1.19 9.19
CA ILE A 232 14.26 2.60 8.83
C ILE A 232 12.97 3.28 8.33
N ALA A 233 12.16 2.58 7.52
CA ALA A 233 11.03 3.12 6.75
C ALA A 233 9.95 3.80 7.60
#